data_AF-A0A484NNS0-F1
#
_entry.id   AF-A0A484NNS0-F1
#
_cell.length_a   1.000
_cell.length_b   1.000
_cell.length_c   1.000
_cell.angle_alpha   90.00
_cell.angle_beta   90.00
_cell.angle_gamma   90.00
#
_symmetry.space_group_name_H-M   'P 1'
#
loop_
_entity.id
_entity.type
_entity.pdbx_description
1 polymer ?
#
loop_
_entity_poly.entity_id
_entity_poly.type
_entity_poly.pdbx_seq_one_letter_code
_entity_poly.pdbx_strand_id
1 'polypeptide(L)'
;MQILPIKSLSCKMVSKRSALSLESFLRDHFLTGSPVIIKDSMDHWPAKSKWSDLSYLRSIAGFRTVPVEVGKNYLCSDWKQELITFSEFLERIQSNGYAFAETTYLAQHQLFDQIQELKQDILIPDYCFAGGGEIRSLNAWFGPAGTVTPLHHDPHHNILAQVVGKKYIRLYPATLSEELYPHTEKMLCNSSQVDLDNMDERQFPKMAELEFQDCILEEGEMLYIPPRWWHYVRSLTTSFSVSFWWSNTDNGS
;
A
#
# COMPACT_ATOMS: atom_id res chain seq x y z
N MET A 1 -8.60 19.12 -8.68
CA MET A 1 -8.75 18.76 -7.25
C MET A 1 -8.78 17.25 -7.17
N GLN A 2 -7.80 16.60 -6.53
CA GLN A 2 -7.90 15.16 -6.25
C GLN A 2 -8.90 14.97 -5.12
N ILE A 3 -10.02 14.34 -5.43
CA ILE A 3 -11.14 14.16 -4.50
C ILE A 3 -10.80 12.91 -3.67
N LEU A 4 -10.59 13.10 -2.38
CA LEU A 4 -10.52 11.99 -1.43
C LEU A 4 -11.93 11.44 -1.20
N PRO A 5 -12.06 10.17 -0.74
CA PRO A 5 -13.35 9.61 -0.34
C PRO A 5 -14.15 10.52 0.60
N ILE A 6 -15.46 10.35 0.62
CA ILE A 6 -16.34 11.08 1.55
C ILE A 6 -15.87 10.86 3.01
N LYS A 7 -15.95 11.91 3.84
CA LYS A 7 -15.51 11.93 5.25
C LYS A 7 -14.01 11.64 5.46
N SER A 8 -13.17 11.80 4.43
CA SER A 8 -11.72 11.62 4.57
C SER A 8 -11.15 12.57 5.62
N LEU A 9 -10.31 12.01 6.51
CA LEU A 9 -9.60 12.72 7.57
C LEU A 9 -10.51 13.42 8.60
N SER A 10 -11.81 13.11 8.61
CA SER A 10 -12.76 13.65 9.60
C SER A 10 -13.04 12.70 10.77
N CYS A 11 -12.48 11.48 10.73
CA CYS A 11 -12.71 10.42 11.71
C CYS A 11 -11.45 10.11 12.54
N LYS A 12 -11.39 8.93 13.16
CA LYS A 12 -10.25 8.50 13.96
C LYS A 12 -9.00 8.43 13.09
N MET A 13 -7.91 9.01 13.56
CA MET A 13 -6.62 8.94 12.87
C MET A 13 -5.79 7.78 13.39
N VAL A 14 -5.06 7.10 12.51
CA VAL A 14 -4.09 6.07 12.91
C VAL A 14 -3.04 6.71 13.81
N SER A 15 -2.77 6.07 14.95
CA SER A 15 -1.79 6.60 15.90
C SER A 15 -0.37 6.55 15.33
N LYS A 16 0.39 7.64 15.51
CA LYS A 16 1.80 7.71 15.13
C LYS A 16 2.70 7.48 16.37
N ARG A 17 3.80 6.76 16.19
CA ARG A 17 4.80 6.47 17.22
C ARG A 17 6.21 6.65 16.65
N SER A 18 7.07 7.29 17.43
CA SER A 18 8.52 7.34 17.24
C SER A 18 9.18 6.46 18.29
N ALA A 19 10.34 5.90 17.97
CA ALA A 19 11.11 5.01 18.82
C ALA A 19 10.26 3.87 19.41
N LEU A 20 9.36 3.31 18.59
CA LEU A 20 8.46 2.25 19.03
C LEU A 20 9.29 0.99 19.30
N SER A 21 9.44 0.60 20.57
CA SER A 21 10.17 -0.64 20.89
C SER A 21 9.45 -1.86 20.32
N LEU A 22 10.21 -2.90 19.97
CA LEU A 22 9.64 -4.18 19.50
C LEU A 22 8.65 -4.78 20.52
N GLU A 23 8.92 -4.63 21.82
CA GLU A 23 8.02 -5.05 22.90
C GLU A 23 6.68 -4.28 22.88
N SER A 24 6.74 -2.95 22.76
CA SER A 24 5.53 -2.12 22.69
C SER A 24 4.75 -2.40 21.41
N PHE A 25 5.44 -2.57 20.28
CA PHE A 25 4.81 -3.01 19.03
C PHE A 25 4.09 -4.34 19.21
N LEU A 26 4.76 -5.33 19.81
CA LEU A 26 4.20 -6.66 20.04
C LEU A 26 2.94 -6.59 20.90
N ARG A 27 3.03 -5.94 22.07
CA ARG A 27 1.95 -5.87 23.05
C ARG A 27 0.78 -5.02 22.59
N ASP A 28 1.05 -3.83 22.07
CA ASP A 28 0.02 -2.79 21.89
C ASP A 28 -0.59 -2.80 20.48
N HIS A 29 0.08 -3.42 19.50
CA HIS A 29 -0.34 -3.41 18.09
C HIS A 29 -0.42 -4.78 17.44
N PHE A 30 0.63 -5.61 17.57
CA PHE A 30 0.68 -6.92 16.93
C PHE A 30 -0.36 -7.88 17.54
N LEU A 31 -0.34 -8.06 18.86
CA LEU A 31 -1.25 -8.96 19.58
C LEU A 31 -2.69 -8.44 19.63
N THR A 32 -2.88 -7.12 19.64
CA THR A 32 -4.22 -6.50 19.64
C THR A 32 -4.82 -6.37 18.23
N GLY A 33 -4.02 -6.63 17.18
CA GLY A 33 -4.45 -6.44 15.80
C GLY A 33 -4.80 -4.99 15.47
N SER A 34 -4.01 -4.03 15.95
CA SER A 34 -4.28 -2.59 15.79
C SER A 34 -3.24 -1.89 14.90
N PRO A 35 -3.66 -1.13 13.87
CA PRO A 35 -2.75 -0.37 13.01
C PRO A 35 -1.94 0.68 13.77
N VAL A 36 -0.73 0.96 13.29
CA VAL A 36 0.15 2.02 13.81
C VAL A 36 1.08 2.54 12.74
N ILE A 37 1.38 3.83 12.80
CA ILE A 37 2.43 4.46 12.01
C ILE A 37 3.71 4.54 12.84
N ILE A 38 4.82 4.05 12.28
CA ILE A 38 6.16 4.05 12.85
C ILE A 38 6.99 5.06 12.06
N LYS A 39 7.53 6.09 12.73
CA LYS A 39 8.04 7.29 12.06
C LYS A 39 9.52 7.28 11.66
N ASP A 40 10.33 6.50 12.35
CA ASP A 40 11.80 6.64 12.35
C ASP A 40 12.53 5.34 11.99
N SER A 41 11.80 4.25 11.75
CA SER A 41 12.39 2.95 11.43
C SER A 41 13.11 2.91 10.07
N MET A 42 12.89 3.90 9.20
CA MET A 42 13.55 4.00 7.88
C MET A 42 14.70 5.00 7.82
N ASP A 43 15.04 5.70 8.92
CA ASP A 43 15.94 6.85 8.84
C ASP A 43 17.35 6.53 8.32
N HIS A 44 17.76 5.27 8.45
CA HIS A 44 19.05 4.78 7.99
C HIS A 44 19.02 4.14 6.59
N TRP A 45 17.87 4.08 5.91
CA TRP A 45 17.76 3.48 4.58
C TRP A 45 18.38 4.37 3.49
N PRO A 46 19.30 3.85 2.67
CA PRO A 46 19.79 4.56 1.48
C PRO A 46 18.67 4.97 0.52
N ALA A 47 17.57 4.21 0.45
CA ALA A 47 16.45 4.48 -0.43
C ALA A 47 15.85 5.89 -0.26
N LYS A 48 15.86 6.44 0.97
CA LYS A 48 15.29 7.77 1.27
C LYS A 48 15.97 8.91 0.49
N SER A 49 17.27 8.78 0.18
CA SER A 49 18.00 9.79 -0.58
C SER A 49 18.14 9.43 -2.06
N LYS A 50 18.19 8.13 -2.38
CA LYS A 50 18.43 7.66 -3.74
C LYS A 50 17.18 7.59 -4.61
N TRP A 51 16.04 7.14 -4.07
CA TRP A 51 14.88 6.80 -4.91
C TRP A 51 14.07 8.02 -5.37
N SER A 52 14.27 9.19 -4.75
CA SER A 52 13.74 10.45 -5.27
C SER A 52 14.45 10.90 -6.56
N ASP A 53 15.63 10.35 -6.87
CA ASP A 53 16.36 10.61 -8.10
C ASP A 53 15.96 9.61 -9.20
N LEU A 54 15.15 10.08 -10.16
CA LEU A 54 14.74 9.26 -11.30
C LEU A 54 15.90 8.90 -12.23
N SER A 55 16.99 9.68 -12.27
CA SER A 55 18.20 9.34 -13.02
C SER A 55 18.92 8.17 -12.38
N TYR A 56 19.00 8.13 -11.04
CA TYR A 56 19.49 6.96 -10.32
C TYR A 56 18.66 5.72 -10.65
N LEU A 57 17.32 5.78 -10.48
CA LEU A 57 16.44 4.64 -10.78
C LEU A 57 16.58 4.17 -12.23
N ARG A 58 16.63 5.09 -13.19
CA ARG A 58 16.83 4.78 -14.61
C ARG A 58 18.18 4.07 -14.84
N SER A 59 19.24 4.50 -14.17
CA SER A 59 20.58 3.93 -14.36
C SER A 59 20.68 2.46 -13.92
N ILE A 60 19.99 2.07 -12.83
CA ILE A 60 20.07 0.72 -12.27
C ILE A 60 18.98 -0.23 -12.81
N ALA A 61 17.81 0.30 -13.15
CA ALA A 61 16.63 -0.49 -13.46
C ALA A 61 16.15 -0.34 -14.91
N GLY A 62 16.62 0.67 -15.65
CA GLY A 62 15.97 1.15 -16.88
C GLY A 62 15.63 0.08 -17.92
N PHE A 63 16.53 -0.89 -18.14
CA PHE A 63 16.35 -1.97 -19.12
C PHE A 63 15.55 -3.17 -18.60
N ARG A 64 15.18 -3.20 -17.31
CA ARG A 64 14.41 -4.29 -16.72
C ARG A 64 12.96 -4.18 -17.18
N THR A 65 12.38 -5.28 -17.63
CA THR A 65 10.95 -5.36 -17.93
C THR A 65 10.16 -5.50 -16.64
N VAL A 66 9.14 -4.66 -16.44
CA VAL A 66 8.28 -4.68 -15.26
C VAL A 66 6.81 -4.75 -15.67
N PRO A 67 5.97 -5.45 -14.89
CA PRO A 67 4.53 -5.40 -15.06
C PRO A 67 3.99 -4.07 -14.56
N VAL A 68 3.10 -3.47 -15.33
CA VAL A 68 2.36 -2.27 -14.95
C VAL A 68 0.89 -2.46 -15.20
N GLU A 69 0.09 -1.98 -14.26
CA GLU A 69 -1.36 -1.83 -14.41
C GLU A 69 -1.65 -0.51 -15.15
N VAL A 70 -2.59 -0.55 -16.09
CA VAL A 70 -3.07 0.62 -16.83
C VAL A 70 -4.58 0.71 -16.69
N GLY A 71 -5.06 1.88 -16.26
CA GLY A 71 -6.48 2.16 -16.03
C GLY A 71 -6.73 2.75 -14.63
N LYS A 72 -8.00 2.89 -14.24
CA LYS A 72 -8.36 3.47 -12.94
C LYS A 72 -7.94 2.58 -11.76
N ASN A 73 -8.29 1.30 -11.80
CA ASN A 73 -7.89 0.26 -10.85
C ASN A 73 -8.30 -1.14 -11.36
N TYR A 74 -7.83 -2.20 -10.71
CA TYR A 74 -8.05 -3.60 -11.11
C TYR A 74 -9.50 -4.10 -11.05
N LEU A 75 -10.45 -3.34 -10.48
CA LEU A 75 -11.88 -3.67 -10.49
C LEU A 75 -12.62 -3.08 -11.71
N CYS A 76 -11.97 -2.22 -12.49
CA CYS A 76 -12.59 -1.59 -13.66
C CYS A 76 -12.43 -2.46 -14.92
N SER A 77 -13.43 -2.45 -15.80
CA SER A 77 -13.46 -3.29 -17.01
C SER A 77 -12.44 -2.91 -18.08
N ASP A 78 -11.94 -1.67 -18.05
CA ASP A 78 -10.91 -1.13 -18.94
C ASP A 78 -9.49 -1.35 -18.41
N TRP A 79 -9.35 -1.96 -17.22
CA TRP A 79 -8.06 -2.30 -16.64
C TRP A 79 -7.34 -3.37 -17.46
N LYS A 80 -6.04 -3.19 -17.61
CA LYS A 80 -5.15 -4.15 -18.26
C LYS A 80 -3.77 -4.15 -17.60
N GLN A 81 -3.03 -5.22 -17.84
CA GLN A 81 -1.61 -5.30 -17.54
C GLN A 81 -0.78 -5.21 -18.82
N GLU A 82 0.31 -4.43 -18.75
CA GLU A 82 1.32 -4.33 -19.79
C GLU A 82 2.69 -4.72 -19.21
N LEU A 83 3.55 -5.28 -20.06
CA LEU A 83 4.97 -5.46 -19.76
C LEU A 83 5.76 -4.41 -20.54
N ILE A 84 6.38 -3.49 -19.82
CA ILE A 84 7.19 -2.41 -20.40
C ILE A 84 8.55 -2.36 -19.71
N THR A 85 9.50 -1.67 -20.31
CA THR A 85 10.77 -1.39 -19.63
C THR A 85 10.56 -0.40 -18.49
N PHE A 86 11.42 -0.48 -17.47
CA PHE A 86 11.37 0.46 -16.36
C PHE A 86 11.60 1.90 -16.83
N SER A 87 12.43 2.12 -17.84
CA SER A 87 12.62 3.45 -18.46
C SER A 87 11.33 3.99 -19.08
N GLU A 88 10.62 3.18 -19.89
CA GLU A 88 9.33 3.58 -20.46
C GLU A 88 8.30 3.86 -19.36
N PHE A 89 8.29 3.05 -18.29
CA PHE A 89 7.45 3.30 -17.13
C PHE A 89 7.75 4.67 -16.49
N LEU A 90 9.02 4.98 -16.24
CA LEU A 90 9.45 6.28 -15.70
C LEU A 90 9.01 7.46 -16.60
N GLU A 91 9.09 7.29 -17.92
CA GLU A 91 8.65 8.31 -18.88
C GLU A 91 7.14 8.53 -18.82
N ARG A 92 6.34 7.46 -18.69
CA ARG A 92 4.87 7.55 -18.55
C ARG A 92 4.47 8.29 -17.28
N ILE A 93 5.07 7.98 -16.13
CA ILE A 93 4.73 8.66 -14.87
C ILE A 93 5.15 10.13 -14.85
N GLN A 94 6.19 10.52 -15.61
CA GLN A 94 6.60 11.92 -15.76
C GLN A 94 5.71 12.69 -16.75
N SER A 95 5.24 12.03 -17.80
CA SER A 95 4.44 12.64 -18.86
C SER A 95 2.96 12.78 -18.51
N ASN A 96 2.46 12.01 -17.54
CA ASN A 96 1.07 12.03 -17.11
C ASN A 96 0.72 13.34 -16.37
N GLY A 97 0.49 14.40 -17.15
CA GLY A 97 -0.24 15.58 -16.72
C GLY A 97 -1.72 15.23 -16.56
N TYR A 98 -2.16 14.95 -15.34
CA TYR A 98 -3.56 14.89 -14.87
C TYR A 98 -4.57 13.98 -15.61
N ALA A 99 -4.19 13.26 -16.68
CA ALA A 99 -5.09 12.38 -17.43
C ALA A 99 -5.25 11.02 -16.72
N PHE A 100 -6.32 10.88 -15.94
CA PHE A 100 -6.60 9.67 -15.14
C PHE A 100 -6.78 8.38 -15.96
N ALA A 101 -7.21 8.47 -17.22
CA ALA A 101 -7.55 7.32 -18.07
C ALA A 101 -6.34 6.48 -18.52
N GLU A 102 -5.11 7.02 -18.43
CA GLU A 102 -3.87 6.34 -18.82
C GLU A 102 -2.90 6.21 -17.64
N THR A 103 -3.44 6.22 -16.42
CA THR A 103 -2.64 6.06 -15.20
C THR A 103 -1.93 4.71 -15.25
N THR A 104 -0.59 4.75 -15.23
CA THR A 104 0.26 3.56 -15.20
C THR A 104 0.79 3.35 -13.79
N TYR A 105 0.61 2.15 -13.24
CA TYR A 105 0.97 1.82 -11.87
C TYR A 105 1.75 0.50 -11.80
N LEU A 106 3.00 0.54 -11.33
CA LEU A 106 3.73 -0.67 -10.94
C LEU A 106 3.23 -1.06 -9.54
N ALA A 107 2.29 -1.99 -9.51
CA ALA A 107 1.62 -2.45 -8.30
C ALA A 107 2.03 -3.89 -7.96
N GLN A 108 2.22 -4.17 -6.67
CA GLN A 108 2.41 -5.51 -6.12
C GLN A 108 3.47 -6.37 -6.85
N HIS A 109 4.58 -5.77 -7.27
CA HIS A 109 5.64 -6.50 -7.98
C HIS A 109 6.84 -6.79 -7.07
N GLN A 110 7.39 -8.01 -7.14
CA GLN A 110 8.61 -8.42 -6.42
C GLN A 110 9.88 -7.84 -7.05
N LEU A 111 9.90 -6.51 -7.20
CA LEU A 111 10.93 -5.75 -7.92
C LEU A 111 12.33 -5.97 -7.31
N PHE A 112 12.41 -6.18 -6.01
CA PHE A 112 13.68 -6.32 -5.28
C PHE A 112 14.38 -7.65 -5.55
N ASP A 113 13.64 -8.69 -5.97
CA ASP A 113 14.26 -9.94 -6.40
C ASP A 113 14.82 -9.82 -7.82
N GLN A 114 14.20 -8.98 -8.64
CA GLN A 114 14.65 -8.66 -10.00
C GLN A 114 15.83 -7.67 -10.02
N ILE A 115 15.89 -6.72 -9.07
CA ILE A 115 16.82 -5.59 -9.06
C ILE A 115 17.52 -5.52 -7.70
N GLN A 116 18.68 -6.16 -7.60
CA GLN A 116 19.42 -6.31 -6.35
C GLN A 116 19.96 -4.97 -5.82
N GLU A 117 20.24 -4.01 -6.70
CA GLU A 117 20.66 -2.66 -6.35
C GLU A 117 19.59 -1.93 -5.53
N LEU A 118 18.30 -2.08 -5.89
CA LEU A 118 17.19 -1.55 -5.09
C LEU A 118 17.05 -2.31 -3.76
N LYS A 119 17.26 -3.63 -3.76
CA LYS A 119 17.18 -4.44 -2.54
C LYS A 119 18.22 -4.02 -1.49
N GLN A 120 19.39 -3.58 -1.93
CA GLN A 120 20.48 -3.09 -1.06
C GLN A 120 20.17 -1.72 -0.42
N ASP A 121 19.19 -0.98 -0.94
CA ASP A 121 18.81 0.33 -0.43
C ASP A 121 17.77 0.28 0.70
N ILE A 122 17.24 -0.90 1.01
CA ILE A 122 16.22 -1.13 2.03
C ILE A 122 16.66 -2.22 3.01
N LEU A 123 16.05 -2.25 4.18
CA LEU A 123 16.23 -3.31 5.17
C LEU A 123 14.87 -3.87 5.56
N ILE A 124 14.82 -5.12 5.99
CA ILE A 124 13.59 -5.67 6.56
C ILE A 124 13.43 -5.09 7.97
N PRO A 125 12.30 -4.44 8.30
CA PRO A 125 12.09 -3.90 9.65
C PRO A 125 12.03 -5.02 10.68
N ASP A 126 12.64 -4.82 11.85
CA ASP A 126 12.67 -5.83 12.93
C ASP A 126 11.27 -6.26 13.38
N TYR A 127 10.28 -5.37 13.26
CA TYR A 127 8.87 -5.63 13.54
C TYR A 127 8.29 -6.81 12.73
N CYS A 128 8.83 -7.09 11.54
CA CYS A 128 8.40 -8.22 10.70
C CYS A 128 8.74 -9.59 11.33
N PHE A 129 9.64 -9.63 12.30
CA PHE A 129 10.01 -10.85 13.02
C PHE A 129 9.26 -10.99 14.36
N ALA A 130 8.38 -10.04 14.70
CA ALA A 130 7.55 -10.12 15.90
C ALA A 130 6.74 -11.42 15.91
N GLY A 131 6.72 -12.11 17.05
CA GLY A 131 5.99 -13.38 17.22
C GLY A 131 6.57 -14.57 16.43
N GLY A 132 7.83 -14.49 15.98
CA GLY A 132 8.43 -15.53 15.14
C GLY A 132 8.01 -15.44 13.67
N GLY A 133 7.67 -14.22 13.22
CA GLY A 133 7.24 -13.95 11.85
C GLY A 133 8.30 -14.29 10.80
N GLU A 134 7.84 -14.83 9.67
CA GLU A 134 8.65 -15.10 8.49
C GLU A 134 8.19 -14.25 7.31
N ILE A 135 9.13 -13.60 6.65
CA ILE A 135 8.87 -12.85 5.42
C ILE A 135 8.30 -13.78 4.35
N ARG A 136 7.17 -13.37 3.78
CA ARG A 136 6.49 -14.03 2.67
C ARG A 136 6.77 -13.35 1.35
N SER A 137 6.75 -12.02 1.31
CA SER A 137 7.09 -11.25 0.10
C SER A 137 7.47 -9.80 0.41
N LEU A 138 8.28 -9.23 -0.48
CA LEU A 138 8.55 -7.79 -0.54
C LEU A 138 8.05 -7.28 -1.88
N ASN A 139 7.07 -6.38 -1.86
CA ASN A 139 6.48 -5.84 -3.09
C ASN A 139 6.71 -4.34 -3.21
N ALA A 140 7.00 -3.89 -4.43
CA ALA A 140 7.13 -2.50 -4.81
C ALA A 140 5.77 -1.95 -5.27
N TRP A 141 5.52 -0.69 -4.91
CA TRP A 141 4.34 0.07 -5.31
C TRP A 141 4.81 1.43 -5.81
N PHE A 142 4.88 1.61 -7.12
CA PHE A 142 5.42 2.82 -7.74
C PHE A 142 4.47 3.34 -8.81
N GLY A 143 4.03 4.59 -8.69
CA GLY A 143 3.18 5.24 -9.67
C GLY A 143 3.06 6.74 -9.48
N PRO A 144 2.36 7.43 -10.40
CA PRO A 144 2.10 8.86 -10.32
C PRO A 144 1.07 9.18 -9.23
N ALA A 145 0.86 10.47 -8.99
CA ALA A 145 -0.24 10.93 -8.15
C ALA A 145 -1.58 10.45 -8.73
N GLY A 146 -2.50 10.02 -7.87
CA GLY A 146 -3.85 9.60 -8.23
C GLY A 146 -4.04 8.10 -8.41
N THR A 147 -2.98 7.28 -8.37
CA THR A 147 -3.14 5.81 -8.36
C THR A 147 -3.98 5.38 -7.16
N VAL A 148 -4.87 4.41 -7.40
CA VAL A 148 -5.79 3.87 -6.40
C VAL A 148 -5.61 2.36 -6.31
N THR A 149 -5.45 1.87 -5.10
CA THR A 149 -5.71 0.47 -4.77
C THR A 149 -7.07 0.42 -4.05
N PRO A 150 -8.10 -0.17 -4.67
CA PRO A 150 -9.44 -0.33 -4.10
C PRO A 150 -9.43 -0.92 -2.70
N LEU A 151 -10.56 -0.77 -1.99
CA LEU A 151 -10.70 -1.31 -0.65
C LEU A 151 -10.62 -2.84 -0.70
N HIS A 152 -9.61 -3.41 -0.06
CA HIS A 152 -9.36 -4.85 -0.04
C HIS A 152 -8.67 -5.25 1.27
N HIS A 153 -8.50 -6.54 1.52
CA HIS A 153 -7.71 -7.03 2.63
C HIS A 153 -6.74 -8.14 2.21
N ASP A 154 -5.65 -8.27 2.97
CA ASP A 154 -4.64 -9.30 2.78
C ASP A 154 -4.65 -10.31 3.94
N PRO A 155 -4.25 -11.56 3.73
CA PRO A 155 -4.19 -12.55 4.80
C PRO A 155 -2.95 -12.41 5.70
N HIS A 156 -1.99 -11.57 5.31
CA HIS A 156 -0.69 -11.44 5.98
C HIS A 156 -0.63 -10.20 6.86
N HIS A 157 0.31 -10.20 7.81
CA HIS A 157 0.76 -8.96 8.41
C HIS A 157 1.49 -8.14 7.34
N ASN A 158 1.32 -6.82 7.34
CA ASN A 158 1.93 -5.96 6.34
C ASN A 158 2.53 -4.71 7.00
N ILE A 159 3.77 -4.38 6.63
CA ILE A 159 4.34 -3.05 6.83
C ILE A 159 4.43 -2.39 5.47
N LEU A 160 3.68 -1.31 5.28
CA LEU A 160 3.79 -0.45 4.12
C LEU A 160 4.73 0.72 4.45
N ALA A 161 5.95 0.64 3.93
CA ALA A 161 6.99 1.65 4.05
C ALA A 161 6.87 2.68 2.93
N GLN A 162 6.67 3.94 3.27
CA GLN A 162 6.57 5.04 2.32
C GLN A 162 7.93 5.71 2.11
N VAL A 163 8.57 5.43 0.97
CA VAL A 163 9.93 5.92 0.68
C VAL A 163 9.89 7.27 -0.04
N VAL A 164 9.05 7.40 -1.07
CA VAL A 164 8.88 8.63 -1.86
C VAL A 164 7.40 8.98 -1.92
N GLY A 165 7.06 10.25 -1.78
CA GLY A 165 5.72 10.77 -1.89
C GLY A 165 4.81 10.51 -0.69
N LYS A 166 3.52 10.78 -0.87
CA LYS A 166 2.50 10.65 0.17
C LYS A 166 1.32 9.80 -0.30
N LYS A 167 0.79 8.99 0.60
CA LYS A 167 -0.42 8.19 0.37
C LYS A 167 -1.49 8.51 1.41
N TYR A 168 -2.72 8.70 0.95
CA TYR A 168 -3.90 8.62 1.81
C TYR A 168 -4.30 7.16 1.93
N ILE A 169 -4.59 6.72 3.17
CA ILE A 169 -5.00 5.35 3.46
C ILE A 169 -6.21 5.40 4.39
N ARG A 170 -7.24 4.62 4.05
CA ARG A 170 -8.41 4.36 4.90
C ARG A 170 -8.41 2.90 5.32
N LEU A 171 -8.65 2.65 6.60
CA LEU A 171 -8.57 1.34 7.24
C LEU A 171 -9.88 1.00 7.96
N TYR A 172 -10.39 -0.20 7.73
CA TYR A 172 -11.50 -0.78 8.50
C TYR A 172 -11.05 -2.08 9.16
N PRO A 173 -11.46 -2.34 10.42
CA PRO A 173 -11.13 -3.58 11.09
C PRO A 173 -11.76 -4.78 10.39
N ALA A 174 -11.09 -5.94 10.48
CA ALA A 174 -11.54 -7.20 9.88
C ALA A 174 -12.95 -7.63 10.33
N THR A 175 -13.41 -7.18 11.50
CA THR A 175 -14.75 -7.46 12.04
C THR A 175 -15.88 -6.83 11.23
N LEU A 176 -15.60 -5.85 10.36
CA LEU A 176 -16.58 -5.20 9.50
C LEU A 176 -16.68 -5.82 8.10
N SER A 177 -16.10 -7.01 7.89
CA SER A 177 -15.99 -7.59 6.55
C SER A 177 -17.33 -7.76 5.84
N GLU A 178 -18.40 -8.11 6.55
CA GLU A 178 -19.72 -8.32 5.94
C GLU A 178 -20.34 -7.00 5.46
N GLU A 179 -20.11 -5.92 6.20
CA GLU A 179 -20.60 -4.57 5.91
C GLU A 179 -19.82 -3.87 4.80
N LEU A 180 -18.65 -4.39 4.43
CA LEU A 180 -17.80 -3.88 3.37
C LEU A 180 -18.09 -4.52 1.99
N TYR A 181 -19.13 -5.36 1.90
CA TYR A 181 -19.62 -5.92 0.64
C TYR A 181 -18.52 -6.55 -0.24
N PRO A 182 -17.80 -7.58 0.26
CA PRO A 182 -16.83 -8.32 -0.54
C PRO A 182 -17.46 -8.84 -1.84
N HIS A 183 -16.67 -8.96 -2.91
CA HIS A 183 -17.13 -9.70 -4.09
C HIS A 183 -17.43 -11.16 -3.73
N THR A 184 -18.42 -11.75 -4.38
CA THR A 184 -18.77 -13.17 -4.18
C THR A 184 -17.87 -14.12 -4.98
N GLU A 185 -17.20 -13.61 -6.00
CA GLU A 185 -16.27 -14.36 -6.83
C GLU A 185 -15.00 -14.71 -6.05
N LYS A 186 -14.59 -15.99 -6.10
CA LYS A 186 -13.49 -16.52 -5.29
C LYS A 186 -12.16 -15.75 -5.45
N MET A 187 -11.88 -15.22 -6.63
CA MET A 187 -10.64 -14.49 -6.90
C MET A 187 -10.65 -13.04 -6.40
N LEU A 188 -11.82 -12.47 -6.14
CA LEU A 188 -12.01 -11.09 -5.73
C LEU A 188 -12.64 -10.96 -4.34
N CYS A 189 -12.84 -12.07 -3.62
CA CYS A 189 -13.56 -12.08 -2.36
C CYS A 189 -12.87 -11.30 -1.23
N ASN A 190 -11.61 -10.96 -1.41
CA ASN A 190 -10.87 -10.06 -0.52
C ASN A 190 -10.96 -8.58 -0.92
N SER A 191 -11.67 -8.25 -1.99
CA SER A 191 -11.91 -6.88 -2.48
C SER A 191 -13.38 -6.51 -2.27
N SER A 192 -13.62 -5.24 -1.93
CA SER A 192 -14.94 -4.67 -1.70
C SER A 192 -15.53 -4.22 -3.03
N GLN A 193 -16.84 -4.46 -3.22
CA GLN A 193 -17.60 -3.95 -4.36
C GLN A 193 -17.78 -2.42 -4.32
N VAL A 194 -17.54 -1.79 -3.17
CA VAL A 194 -17.76 -0.37 -2.96
C VAL A 194 -16.59 0.45 -3.48
N ASP A 195 -16.86 1.33 -4.45
CA ASP A 195 -15.95 2.39 -4.87
C ASP A 195 -16.02 3.56 -3.87
N LEU A 196 -15.02 3.68 -2.99
CA LEU A 196 -14.96 4.76 -2.00
C LEU A 196 -14.86 6.16 -2.61
N ASP A 197 -14.45 6.28 -3.88
CA ASP A 197 -14.37 7.57 -4.57
C ASP A 197 -15.75 8.07 -5.02
N ASN A 198 -16.68 7.16 -5.24
CA ASN A 198 -18.01 7.43 -5.77
C ASN A 198 -19.04 6.42 -5.24
N MET A 199 -19.15 6.36 -3.91
CA MET A 199 -20.01 5.41 -3.22
C MET A 199 -21.49 5.74 -3.44
N ASP A 200 -22.26 4.77 -3.92
CA ASP A 200 -23.73 4.84 -3.93
C ASP A 200 -24.29 4.35 -2.58
N GLU A 201 -24.66 5.29 -1.70
CA GLU A 201 -25.24 4.99 -0.39
C GLU A 201 -26.55 4.19 -0.46
N ARG A 202 -27.29 4.25 -1.58
CA ARG A 202 -28.51 3.45 -1.74
C ARG A 202 -28.18 1.99 -2.00
N GLN A 203 -27.09 1.73 -2.70
CA GLN A 203 -26.61 0.37 -2.98
C GLN A 203 -25.86 -0.23 -1.77
N PHE A 204 -25.09 0.61 -1.05
CA PHE A 204 -24.24 0.18 0.06
C PHE A 204 -24.60 0.89 1.38
N PRO A 205 -25.84 0.77 1.88
CA PRO A 205 -26.31 1.56 3.02
C PRO A 205 -25.54 1.29 4.31
N LYS A 206 -25.02 0.07 4.51
CA LYS A 206 -24.28 -0.28 5.73
C LYS A 206 -22.95 0.47 5.86
N MET A 207 -22.36 0.91 4.75
CA MET A 207 -21.05 1.58 4.72
C MET A 207 -21.06 3.00 5.28
N ALA A 208 -22.19 3.71 5.15
CA ALA A 208 -22.27 5.15 5.42
C ALA A 208 -21.96 5.53 6.89
N GLU A 209 -22.22 4.59 7.81
CA GLU A 209 -22.09 4.76 9.26
C GLU A 209 -20.91 4.00 9.88
N LEU A 210 -20.15 3.24 9.07
CA LEU A 210 -19.03 2.47 9.60
C LEU A 210 -17.92 3.39 10.12
N GLU A 211 -17.38 3.04 11.28
CA GLU A 211 -16.16 3.65 11.78
C GLU A 211 -14.95 3.14 11.00
N PHE A 212 -14.07 4.07 10.64
CA PHE A 212 -12.80 3.78 9.99
C PHE A 212 -11.68 4.61 10.62
N GLN A 213 -10.45 4.20 10.31
CA GLN A 213 -9.25 4.97 10.61
C GLN A 213 -8.62 5.48 9.34
N ASP A 214 -8.28 6.77 9.30
CA ASP A 214 -7.54 7.35 8.18
C ASP A 214 -6.12 7.70 8.58
N CYS A 215 -5.24 7.77 7.59
CA CYS A 215 -3.96 8.46 7.71
C CYS A 215 -3.47 9.01 6.38
N ILE A 216 -2.64 10.05 6.46
CA ILE A 216 -1.66 10.36 5.43
C ILE A 216 -0.34 9.73 5.87
N LEU A 217 0.11 8.74 5.09
CA LEU A 217 1.42 8.13 5.24
C LEU A 217 2.44 8.96 4.46
N GLU A 218 3.40 9.53 5.17
CA GLU A 218 4.40 10.44 4.60
C GLU A 218 5.75 9.75 4.37
N GLU A 219 6.62 10.39 3.58
CA GLU A 219 7.99 9.92 3.35
C GLU A 219 8.72 9.68 4.68
N GLY A 220 9.36 8.51 4.81
CA GLY A 220 10.04 8.11 6.05
C GLY A 220 9.16 7.35 7.03
N GLU A 221 7.84 7.30 6.84
CA GLU A 221 6.92 6.60 7.72
C GLU A 221 6.57 5.17 7.22
N MET A 222 6.35 4.27 8.17
CA MET A 222 5.85 2.91 7.93
C MET A 222 4.48 2.72 8.57
N LEU A 223 3.51 2.19 7.83
CA LEU A 223 2.21 1.78 8.37
C LEU A 223 2.19 0.27 8.59
N TYR A 224 1.97 -0.16 9.83
CA TYR A 224 1.58 -1.54 10.12
C TYR A 224 0.08 -1.73 9.86
N ILE A 225 -0.24 -2.70 9.00
CA ILE A 225 -1.60 -3.16 8.68
C ILE A 225 -1.72 -4.60 9.17
N PRO A 226 -2.56 -4.88 10.18
CA PRO A 226 -2.76 -6.23 10.68
C PRO A 226 -3.47 -7.13 9.65
N PRO A 227 -3.35 -8.46 9.76
CA PRO A 227 -4.01 -9.40 8.86
C PRO A 227 -5.50 -9.13 8.77
N ARG A 228 -6.03 -9.22 7.54
CA ARG A 228 -7.44 -9.04 7.17
C ARG A 228 -8.02 -7.66 7.47
N TRP A 229 -7.20 -6.68 7.86
CA TRP A 229 -7.65 -5.30 7.88
C TRP A 229 -7.90 -4.83 6.45
N TRP A 230 -9.08 -4.28 6.25
CA TRP A 230 -9.48 -3.71 4.99
C TRP A 230 -8.82 -2.36 4.83
N HIS A 231 -8.20 -2.15 3.68
CA HIS A 231 -7.46 -0.93 3.41
C HIS A 231 -7.66 -0.45 1.97
N TYR A 232 -7.94 0.85 1.85
CA TYR A 232 -7.98 1.59 0.59
C TYR A 232 -6.77 2.51 0.56
N VAL A 233 -6.12 2.63 -0.60
CA VAL A 233 -4.90 3.44 -0.75
C VAL A 233 -5.02 4.34 -1.96
N ARG A 234 -4.70 5.63 -1.79
CA ARG A 234 -4.57 6.60 -2.87
C ARG A 234 -3.24 7.35 -2.78
N SER A 235 -2.49 7.39 -3.87
CA SER A 235 -1.29 8.23 -3.96
C SER A 235 -1.67 9.69 -4.13
N LEU A 236 -1.20 10.57 -3.24
CA LEU A 236 -1.44 12.02 -3.26
C LEU A 236 -0.40 12.76 -4.10
N THR A 237 0.77 12.16 -4.22
CA THR A 237 1.87 12.60 -5.09
C THR A 237 2.37 11.40 -5.89
N THR A 238 3.29 11.60 -6.83
CA THR A 238 4.12 10.48 -7.30
C THR A 238 4.72 9.80 -6.09
N SER A 239 4.58 8.47 -6.03
CA SER A 239 4.80 7.70 -4.81
C SER A 239 5.54 6.41 -5.11
N PHE A 240 6.52 6.08 -4.26
CA PHE A 240 7.20 4.78 -4.24
C PHE A 240 7.19 4.22 -2.82
N SER A 241 6.49 3.10 -2.62
CA SER A 241 6.38 2.40 -1.35
C SER A 241 6.88 0.95 -1.46
N VAL A 242 7.25 0.37 -0.31
CA VAL A 242 7.61 -1.05 -0.17
C VAL A 242 6.66 -1.70 0.82
N SER A 243 6.01 -2.80 0.46
CA SER A 243 5.25 -3.60 1.41
C SER A 243 6.04 -4.84 1.82
N PHE A 244 6.12 -5.08 3.13
CA PHE A 244 6.72 -6.28 3.71
C PHE A 244 5.58 -7.16 4.23
N TRP A 245 5.31 -8.27 3.55
CA TRP A 245 4.34 -9.23 4.01
C TRP A 245 5.02 -10.33 4.79
N TRP A 246 4.50 -10.63 5.97
CA TRP A 246 4.98 -11.74 6.79
C TRP A 246 3.81 -12.48 7.43
N SER A 247 4.07 -13.72 7.83
CA SER A 247 3.15 -14.47 8.67
C SER A 247 3.95 -15.26 9.68
N ASN A 248 3.32 -15.59 10.80
CA ASN A 248 3.90 -16.60 11.68
C ASN A 248 3.92 -17.94 10.93
N THR A 249 4.88 -18.79 11.26
CA THR A 249 4.80 -20.19 10.88
C THR A 249 3.49 -20.74 11.42
N ASP A 250 2.72 -21.44 10.58
CA ASP A 250 1.55 -22.16 11.04
C ASP A 250 2.00 -23.04 12.22
N ASN A 251 1.51 -22.75 13.42
CA ASN A 251 1.41 -23.78 14.43
C ASN A 251 0.38 -24.73 13.86
N GLY A 252 0.84 -25.72 13.08
CA GLY A 252 -0.01 -26.75 12.49
C GLY A 252 -0.93 -27.29 13.57
N SER A 253 -2.20 -26.93 13.47
CA SER A 253 -3.31 -27.48 14.23
C SER A 253 -4.23 -28.19 13.26
#